data_AF-A0A832CKH2-F1
#
_entry.id   AF-A0A832CKH2-F1
#
_cell.length_a   1.000
_cell.length_b   1.000
_cell.length_c   1.000
_cell.angle_alpha   90.00
_cell.angle_beta   90.00
_cell.angle_gamma   90.00
#
_symmetry.space_group_name_H-M   'P 1'
#
loop_
_entity.id
_entity.type
_entity.pdbx_description
1 polymer ?
#
loop_
_entity_poly.entity_id
_entity_poly.type
_entity_poly.pdbx_seq_one_letter_code
_entity_poly.pdbx_strand_id
1 'polypeptide(L)'
;MSVCRGVRGATTVEINEREAILQATRELLLALVEANGLQPADLASAVFSLTADLDAAFPAEAARQLGWAHVPLLDVQEASVAGALPRCIRVLLHWNTERKPE
;
A
#
# COMPACT_ATOMS: atom_id res chain seq x y z
N MET A 1 -3.52 2.26 25.74
CA MET A 1 -3.97 1.01 25.09
C MET A 1 -3.95 1.27 23.61
N SER A 2 -3.13 0.53 22.86
CA SER A 2 -3.11 0.61 21.41
C SER A 2 -4.42 0.04 20.83
N VAL A 3 -4.92 0.67 19.79
CA VAL A 3 -6.05 0.20 18.97
C VAL A 3 -5.62 0.10 17.52
N CYS A 4 -6.24 -0.81 16.77
CA CYS A 4 -5.98 -0.92 15.33
C CYS A 4 -6.68 0.21 14.57
N ARG A 5 -5.92 0.94 13.74
CA ARG A 5 -6.38 2.03 12.88
C ARG A 5 -6.01 1.74 11.43
N GLY A 6 -6.88 2.16 10.51
CA GLY A 6 -6.61 2.09 9.08
C GLY A 6 -5.85 3.33 8.60
N VAL A 7 -4.78 3.16 7.83
CA VAL A 7 -4.14 4.24 7.06
C VAL A 7 -4.27 3.91 5.58
N ARG A 8 -4.82 4.85 4.81
CA ARG A 8 -5.07 4.69 3.37
C ARG A 8 -4.03 5.45 2.55
N GLY A 9 -3.60 4.83 1.47
CA GLY A 9 -2.81 5.47 0.42
C GLY A 9 -3.28 5.05 -0.96
N ALA A 10 -3.02 5.89 -1.95
CA ALA A 10 -3.25 5.58 -3.35
C ALA A 10 -2.23 6.30 -4.22
N THR A 11 -1.82 5.68 -5.31
CA THR A 11 -0.99 6.26 -6.36
C THR A 11 -1.39 5.70 -7.73
N THR A 12 -0.84 6.27 -8.79
CA THR A 12 -1.04 5.80 -10.17
C THR A 12 0.29 5.64 -10.88
N VAL A 13 0.30 4.79 -11.90
CA VAL A 13 1.44 4.64 -12.82
C VAL A 13 1.02 4.99 -14.25
N GLU A 14 1.95 5.55 -15.02
CA GLU A 14 1.69 5.87 -16.42
C GLU A 14 1.70 4.64 -17.32
N ILE A 15 2.48 3.61 -16.95
CA ILE A 15 2.67 2.39 -17.73
C ILE A 15 2.61 1.15 -16.83
N ASN A 16 2.04 0.06 -17.37
CA ASN A 16 2.02 -1.25 -16.70
C ASN A 16 3.38 -1.96 -16.88
N GLU A 17 4.39 -1.45 -16.17
CA GLU A 17 5.71 -2.08 -16.08
C GLU A 17 6.05 -2.38 -14.62
N ARG A 18 6.80 -3.45 -14.42
CA ARG A 18 7.23 -3.91 -13.10
C ARG A 18 7.90 -2.81 -12.29
N GLU A 19 8.89 -2.11 -12.86
CA GLU A 19 9.61 -1.07 -12.13
C GLU A 19 8.73 0.13 -11.81
N ALA A 20 7.82 0.52 -12.71
CA ALA A 20 6.87 1.59 -12.46
C ALA A 20 5.95 1.28 -11.27
N ILE A 21 5.39 0.05 -11.21
CA ILE A 21 4.54 -0.42 -10.10
C ILE A 21 5.33 -0.42 -8.79
N LEU A 22 6.55 -0.97 -8.80
CA LEU A 22 7.36 -1.08 -7.58
C LEU A 22 7.83 0.30 -7.09
N GLN A 23 8.27 1.18 -7.98
CA GLN A 23 8.68 2.54 -7.63
C GLN A 23 7.53 3.34 -7.04
N ALA A 24 6.38 3.40 -7.71
CA ALA A 24 5.22 4.14 -7.21
C ALA A 24 4.74 3.58 -5.86
N THR A 25 4.78 2.26 -5.68
CA THR A 25 4.42 1.65 -4.39
C THR A 25 5.43 2.00 -3.29
N ARG A 26 6.74 1.99 -3.57
CA ARG A 26 7.77 2.40 -2.58
C ARG A 26 7.58 3.85 -2.16
N GLU A 27 7.39 4.76 -3.13
CA GLU A 27 7.16 6.17 -2.87
C GLU A 27 5.90 6.39 -2.02
N LEU A 28 4.80 5.69 -2.34
CA LEU A 28 3.57 5.71 -1.56
C LEU A 28 3.81 5.26 -0.11
N LEU A 29 4.48 4.12 0.09
CA LEU A 29 4.74 3.59 1.42
C LEU A 29 5.64 4.50 2.25
N LEU A 30 6.70 5.06 1.65
CA LEU A 30 7.59 6.01 2.32
C LEU A 30 6.86 7.29 2.72
N ALA A 31 6.01 7.83 1.84
CA ALA A 31 5.20 9.00 2.15
C ALA A 31 4.21 8.73 3.31
N LEU A 32 3.59 7.55 3.34
CA LEU A 32 2.73 7.15 4.46
C LEU A 32 3.53 7.03 5.77
N VAL A 33 4.73 6.45 5.71
CA VAL A 33 5.63 6.33 6.86
C VAL A 33 6.00 7.70 7.40
N GLU A 34 6.44 8.61 6.54
CA GLU A 34 6.83 9.96 6.92
C GLU A 34 5.66 10.75 7.51
N ALA A 35 4.51 10.75 6.84
CA ALA A 35 3.33 11.50 7.28
C ALA A 35 2.78 11.02 8.63
N ASN A 36 2.94 9.72 8.94
CA ASN A 36 2.37 9.13 10.15
C ASN A 36 3.41 8.82 11.24
N GLY A 37 4.70 8.93 10.96
CA GLY A 37 5.76 8.43 11.85
C GLY A 37 5.62 6.94 12.17
N LEU A 38 5.01 6.15 11.26
CA LEU A 38 4.70 4.74 11.51
C LEU A 38 5.98 3.89 11.49
N GLN A 39 6.04 2.88 12.35
CA GLN A 39 7.09 1.86 12.27
C GLN A 39 6.48 0.57 11.72
N PRO A 40 7.16 -0.15 10.80
CA PRO A 40 6.66 -1.42 10.27
C PRO A 40 6.35 -2.45 11.36
N ALA A 41 7.07 -2.40 12.49
CA ALA A 41 6.85 -3.28 13.65
C ALA A 41 5.48 -3.07 14.33
N ASP A 42 4.83 -1.92 14.12
CA ASP A 42 3.51 -1.61 14.69
C ASP A 42 2.36 -2.06 13.78
N LEU A 43 2.66 -2.48 12.55
CA LEU A 43 1.65 -2.88 11.58
C LEU A 43 1.18 -4.30 11.85
N ALA A 44 -0.13 -4.46 12.02
CA ALA A 44 -0.78 -5.76 12.06
C ALA A 44 -0.76 -6.43 10.67
N SER A 45 -0.97 -5.66 9.60
CA SER A 45 -0.91 -6.12 8.21
C SER A 45 -0.97 -4.94 7.22
N ALA A 46 -0.69 -5.22 5.95
CA ALA A 46 -0.96 -4.33 4.83
C ALA A 46 -1.74 -5.07 3.72
N VAL A 47 -2.78 -4.44 3.20
CA VAL A 47 -3.55 -4.93 2.06
C VAL A 47 -3.38 -3.96 0.90
N PHE A 48 -2.92 -4.46 -0.23
CA PHE A 48 -2.77 -3.70 -1.47
C PHE A 48 -3.88 -4.08 -2.44
N SER A 49 -4.39 -3.10 -3.19
CA SER A 49 -5.25 -3.36 -4.34
C SER A 49 -4.70 -2.72 -5.61
N LEU A 50 -4.87 -3.39 -6.74
CA LEU A 50 -4.56 -2.84 -8.06
C LEU A 50 -5.78 -2.91 -8.96
N THR A 51 -5.95 -1.90 -9.82
CA THR A 51 -6.88 -2.02 -10.94
C THR A 51 -6.44 -3.12 -11.89
N ALA A 52 -7.41 -3.76 -12.56
CA ALA A 52 -7.19 -4.94 -13.40
C ALA A 52 -6.29 -4.70 -14.64
N ASP A 53 -5.97 -3.43 -14.93
CA ASP A 53 -5.03 -3.02 -15.98
C ASP A 53 -3.56 -2.98 -15.51
N LEU A 54 -3.26 -3.42 -14.28
CA LEU A 54 -1.92 -3.63 -13.75
C LEU A 54 -1.68 -5.10 -13.38
N ASP A 55 -0.85 -5.77 -14.16
CA ASP A 55 -0.52 -7.20 -13.97
C ASP A 55 1.00 -7.49 -14.00
N ALA A 56 1.85 -6.46 -14.17
CA ALA A 56 3.28 -6.65 -14.34
C ALA A 56 4.05 -6.93 -13.03
N ALA A 57 3.48 -6.64 -11.86
CA ALA A 57 4.10 -6.90 -10.55
C ALA A 57 3.11 -6.87 -9.38
N PHE A 58 3.51 -7.51 -8.27
CA PHE A 58 2.84 -7.41 -6.98
C PHE A 58 3.37 -6.22 -6.17
N PRO A 59 2.51 -5.27 -5.74
CA PRO A 59 2.90 -4.14 -4.89
C PRO A 59 3.55 -4.56 -3.57
N ALA A 60 3.11 -5.66 -2.95
CA ALA A 60 3.70 -6.16 -1.71
C ALA A 60 5.21 -6.39 -1.82
N GLU A 61 5.76 -6.63 -3.01
CA GLU A 61 7.19 -6.76 -3.22
C GLU A 61 7.95 -5.46 -2.87
N ALA A 62 7.39 -4.29 -3.18
CA ALA A 62 7.98 -3.01 -2.82
C ALA A 62 8.12 -2.87 -1.29
N ALA A 63 7.13 -3.32 -0.52
CA ALA A 63 7.21 -3.34 0.93
C ALA A 63 8.33 -4.28 1.43
N ARG A 64 8.52 -5.44 0.79
CA ARG A 64 9.64 -6.35 1.11
C ARG A 64 10.99 -5.70 0.86
N GLN A 65 11.14 -4.97 -0.25
CA GLN A 65 12.38 -4.24 -0.57
C GLN A 65 12.67 -3.12 0.45
N LEU A 66 11.64 -2.54 1.06
CA LEU A 66 11.75 -1.59 2.18
C LEU A 66 12.01 -2.27 3.55
N GLY A 67 12.22 -3.58 3.60
CA GLY A 67 12.52 -4.31 4.82
C GLY A 67 11.29 -4.74 5.63
N TRP A 68 10.08 -4.70 5.07
CA TRP A 68 8.85 -5.17 5.75
C TRP A 68 8.78 -6.72 5.73
N ALA A 69 9.86 -7.39 6.14
CA ALA A 69 10.02 -8.84 6.09
C ALA A 69 9.08 -9.60 7.03
N HIS A 70 8.59 -8.95 8.10
CA HIS A 70 7.72 -9.57 9.10
C HIS A 70 6.28 -9.06 9.09
N VAL A 71 5.97 -8.05 8.28
CA VAL A 71 4.60 -7.56 8.12
C VAL A 71 3.83 -8.55 7.25
N PRO A 72 2.63 -9.01 7.65
CA PRO A 72 1.74 -9.76 6.77
C PRO A 72 1.24 -8.87 5.62
N LEU A 73 1.49 -9.29 4.38
CA LEU A 73 1.13 -8.53 3.17
C LEU A 73 0.15 -9.35 2.34
N LEU A 74 -0.86 -8.70 1.76
CA LEU A 74 -1.82 -9.31 0.84
C LEU A 74 -2.08 -8.37 -0.34
N ASP A 75 -1.94 -8.87 -1.56
CA ASP A 75 -2.38 -8.18 -2.78
C ASP A 75 -3.73 -8.74 -3.23
N VAL A 76 -4.65 -7.85 -3.62
CA VAL A 76 -5.95 -8.20 -4.20
C VAL A 76 -6.21 -7.40 -5.47
N GLN A 77 -7.10 -7.90 -6.32
CA GLN A 77 -7.59 -7.09 -7.44
C GLN A 77 -8.70 -6.15 -6.96
N GLU A 78 -8.61 -4.87 -7.36
CA GLU A 78 -9.65 -3.87 -7.13
C GLU A 78 -10.89 -4.17 -7.97
N ALA A 79 -12.06 -3.77 -7.47
CA ALA A 79 -13.30 -3.87 -8.23
C ALA A 79 -13.19 -3.12 -9.57
N SER A 80 -13.62 -3.77 -10.66
CA SER A 80 -13.66 -3.14 -11.98
C SER A 80 -14.92 -2.30 -12.11
N VAL A 81 -14.76 -0.97 -12.07
CA VAL A 81 -15.87 0.00 -12.16
C VAL A 81 -15.66 0.86 -13.41
N ALA A 82 -16.70 0.96 -14.25
CA ALA A 82 -16.65 1.75 -15.48
C ALA A 82 -16.35 3.22 -15.18
N GLY A 83 -15.35 3.79 -15.87
CA GLY A 83 -14.90 5.18 -15.68
C GLY A 83 -14.06 5.41 -14.42
N ALA A 84 -13.71 4.36 -13.67
CA ALA A 84 -12.79 4.49 -12.54
C ALA A 84 -11.36 4.84 -13.00
N LEU A 85 -10.58 5.39 -12.07
CA LEU A 85 -9.19 5.78 -12.29
C LEU A 85 -8.36 4.56 -12.72
N PRO A 86 -7.78 4.54 -13.94
CA PRO A 86 -6.97 3.44 -14.43
C PRO A 86 -5.60 3.40 -13.73
N ARG A 87 -4.92 2.25 -13.84
CA ARG A 87 -3.55 2.03 -13.36
C ARG A 87 -3.29 2.54 -11.95
N CYS A 88 -4.23 2.25 -11.04
CA CYS A 88 -4.19 2.74 -9.68
C CYS A 88 -3.82 1.63 -8.71
N ILE A 89 -2.84 1.91 -7.86
CA ILE A 89 -2.42 1.08 -6.74
C ILE A 89 -2.93 1.74 -5.47
N ARG A 90 -3.57 0.96 -4.59
CA ARG A 90 -4.04 1.42 -3.28
C ARG A 90 -3.47 0.55 -2.19
N VAL A 91 -3.38 1.10 -0.98
CA VAL A 91 -3.00 0.36 0.21
C VAL A 91 -3.91 0.73 1.38
N LEU A 92 -4.24 -0.27 2.19
CA LEU A 92 -4.80 -0.13 3.53
C LEU A 92 -3.83 -0.77 4.52
N LEU A 93 -3.19 0.06 5.35
CA LEU A 93 -2.36 -0.39 6.45
C LEU A 93 -3.23 -0.55 7.70
N HIS A 94 -3.10 -1.69 8.39
CA HIS A 94 -3.67 -1.90 9.71
C HIS A 94 -2.60 -1.61 10.76
N TRP A 95 -2.71 -0.47 11.43
CA TRP A 95 -1.69 0.04 12.33
C TRP A 95 -2.16 0.00 13.78
N ASN A 96 -1.41 -0.69 14.65
CA ASN A 96 -1.66 -0.66 16.08
C ASN A 96 -1.02 0.61 16.68
N THR A 97 -1.84 1.55 17.11
CA THR A 97 -1.35 2.87 17.54
C THR A 97 -2.19 3.45 18.67
N GLU A 98 -1.58 4.38 19.41
CA GLU A 98 -2.29 5.23 20.37
C GLU A 98 -2.72 6.56 19.75
N ARG A 99 -2.34 6.82 18.49
CA ARG A 99 -2.78 8.01 17.75
C ARG A 99 -4.30 7.99 17.53
N LYS A 100 -4.89 9.18 17.67
CA LYS A 100 -6.30 9.42 17.39
C LYS A 100 -6.52 9.52 15.87
N PRO A 101 -7.73 9.22 15.38
CA PRO A 101 -8.05 9.19 13.94
C PRO A 101 -8.26 10.58 13.31
N GLU A 102 -7.46 11.58 13.72
CA GLU A 102 -7.57 12.98 13.29
C GLU A 102 -6.42 13.41 12.39
#